data_AF-A0A157Z4X9-F1
#
_entry.id   AF-A0A157Z4X9-F1
#
_cell.length_a   1.000
_cell.length_b   1.000
_cell.length_c   1.000
_cell.angle_alpha   90.00
_cell.angle_beta   90.00
_cell.angle_gamma   90.00
#
_symmetry.space_group_name_H-M   'P 1'
#
loop_
_entity.id
_entity.type
_entity.pdbx_description
1 polymer ?
#
loop_
_entity_poly.entity_id
_entity_poly.type
_entity_poly.pdbx_seq_one_letter_code
_entity_poly.pdbx_strand_id
1 'polypeptide(L)'
;MYTGRIQPACEAGCPDFKKTMPLQNRVTPTGEIVFSQSRGLFMGNRGRLHNEAKQIVRSSQHKHWVTCALEFKGVRRALMSDDSYTELFFLDEATALAAGHRPCWDCRKPQYRTFTRLWASTFQVEKFNRDMMDNALHAERRSGNDPQNTHYAAVEALPNGSCVEFGGNWYVIWGAKLLEWSFEGYLAEVARPKGIEVQVLTPPSIVAVLQAGYEPELHPTAARYLTEEASSTR
;
A
#
# COMPACT_ATOMS: atom_id res chain seq x y z
N MET A 1 8.21 69.78 -4.50
CA MET A 1 9.28 69.16 -5.32
C MET A 1 10.25 68.47 -4.37
N TYR A 2 10.79 67.30 -4.75
CA TYR A 2 11.45 66.26 -3.94
C TYR A 2 10.49 65.46 -3.05
N THR A 3 9.94 64.29 -3.43
CA THR A 3 10.51 62.99 -3.88
C THR A 3 11.52 62.39 -2.92
N GLY A 4 11.18 61.28 -2.27
CA GLY A 4 12.17 60.40 -1.64
C GLY A 4 11.61 59.47 -0.57
N ARG A 5 11.37 58.20 -0.95
CA ARG A 5 11.03 57.07 -0.07
C ARG A 5 12.07 56.89 1.04
N ILE A 6 11.60 56.63 2.26
CA ILE A 6 12.39 55.93 3.28
C ILE A 6 11.95 54.46 3.22
N GLN A 7 12.79 53.60 2.62
CA GLN A 7 12.77 52.17 2.91
C GLN A 7 13.62 51.96 4.17
N PRO A 8 13.13 51.27 5.22
CA PRO A 8 14.02 50.55 6.10
C PRO A 8 14.45 49.27 5.38
N ALA A 9 15.76 49.09 5.30
CA ALA A 9 16.37 47.80 5.05
C ALA A 9 15.85 46.79 6.08
N CYS A 10 15.33 45.65 5.61
CA CYS A 10 15.26 44.46 6.45
C CYS A 10 16.37 43.54 5.94
N GLU A 11 17.44 43.54 6.71
CA GLU A 11 18.60 42.68 6.60
C GLU A 11 18.20 41.20 6.81
N ALA A 12 18.96 40.34 6.14
CA ALA A 12 19.33 38.99 6.57
C ALA A 12 18.24 38.02 7.05
N GLY A 13 18.08 36.94 6.29
CA GLY A 13 17.72 35.63 6.85
C GLY A 13 16.27 35.22 6.66
N CYS A 14 15.78 35.22 5.43
CA CYS A 14 14.67 34.31 5.11
C CYS A 14 15.27 32.89 5.14
N PRO A 15 14.88 32.00 6.08
CA PRO A 15 15.31 30.62 6.00
C PRO A 15 14.82 30.08 4.66
N ASP A 16 15.77 29.68 3.81
CA ASP A 16 15.53 28.93 2.60
C ASP A 16 14.96 27.57 3.04
N PHE A 17 13.66 27.55 3.37
CA PHE A 17 12.87 26.34 3.44
C PHE A 17 12.81 25.82 2.01
N LYS A 18 13.92 25.22 1.54
CA LYS A 18 13.87 24.22 0.49
C LYS A 18 12.95 23.14 1.02
N LYS A 19 11.66 23.31 0.73
CA LYS A 19 10.62 22.32 0.87
C LYS A 19 11.11 21.16 0.03
N THR A 20 11.86 20.24 0.64
CA THR A 20 12.35 19.05 -0.04
C THR A 20 11.10 18.35 -0.53
N MET A 21 10.85 18.44 -1.84
CA MET A 21 9.69 17.78 -2.40
C MET A 21 9.81 16.30 -2.03
N PRO A 22 8.74 15.67 -1.53
CA PRO A 22 8.80 14.24 -1.27
C PRO A 22 9.22 13.52 -2.54
N LEU A 23 9.91 12.39 -2.40
CA LEU A 23 10.19 11.54 -3.56
C LEU A 23 8.88 10.89 -4.05
N GLN A 24 8.80 10.59 -5.34
CA GLN A 24 7.69 9.82 -5.91
C GLN A 24 7.87 8.35 -5.53
N ASN A 25 7.46 8.00 -4.31
CA ASN A 25 7.65 6.66 -3.77
C ASN A 25 6.56 6.22 -2.79
N ARG A 26 5.41 6.89 -2.80
CA ARG A 26 4.22 6.44 -2.08
C ARG A 26 3.34 5.63 -3.00
N VAL A 27 2.81 4.54 -2.48
CA VAL A 27 2.03 3.60 -3.28
C VAL A 27 0.57 3.62 -2.87
N THR A 28 -0.31 3.81 -3.85
CA THR A 28 -1.76 3.70 -3.69
C THR A 28 -2.19 2.23 -3.66
N PRO A 29 -3.42 1.92 -3.21
CA PRO A 29 -3.99 0.57 -3.32
C PRO A 29 -4.03 0.03 -4.76
N THR A 30 -4.13 0.88 -5.77
CA THR A 30 -4.07 0.49 -7.20
C THR A 30 -2.64 0.16 -7.68
N GLY A 31 -1.63 0.40 -6.83
CA GLY A 31 -0.23 0.17 -7.13
C GLY A 31 0.48 1.33 -7.85
N GLU A 32 -0.21 2.46 -8.05
CA GLU A 32 0.36 3.70 -8.60
C GLU A 32 1.39 4.29 -7.62
N ILE A 33 2.47 4.87 -8.18
CA ILE A 33 3.54 5.48 -7.40
C ILE A 33 3.41 7.00 -7.51
N VAL A 34 3.11 7.66 -6.40
CA VAL A 34 2.78 9.09 -6.35
C VAL A 34 3.67 9.84 -5.35
N PHE A 35 3.58 11.17 -5.41
CA PHE A 35 4.19 12.07 -4.45
C PHE A 35 3.29 12.23 -3.22
N SER A 36 3.81 11.94 -2.02
CA SER A 36 3.14 12.27 -0.77
C SER A 36 4.16 12.33 0.38
N GLN A 37 3.87 13.15 1.40
CA GLN A 37 4.72 13.32 2.58
C GLN A 37 4.49 12.23 3.64
N SER A 38 3.40 11.48 3.55
CA SER A 38 2.94 10.55 4.57
C SER A 38 3.95 9.42 4.76
N ARG A 39 4.23 8.98 5.98
CA ARG A 39 5.33 8.02 6.23
C ARG A 39 4.96 6.58 5.90
N GLY A 40 3.74 6.18 6.24
CA GLY A 40 3.29 4.78 6.16
C GLY A 40 3.97 3.87 7.20
N LEU A 41 3.54 2.61 7.25
CA LEU A 41 4.08 1.59 8.16
C LEU A 41 5.05 0.61 7.50
N PHE A 42 5.01 0.49 6.16
CA PHE A 42 5.79 -0.51 5.44
C PHE A 42 6.54 0.08 4.26
N MET A 43 7.67 -0.56 3.95
CA MET A 43 8.42 -0.33 2.73
C MET A 43 8.05 -1.39 1.68
N GLY A 44 8.35 -1.15 0.41
CA GLY A 44 8.20 -2.08 -0.69
C GLY A 44 9.42 -2.12 -1.60
N ASN A 45 9.57 -3.23 -2.31
CA ASN A 45 10.57 -3.38 -3.35
C ASN A 45 9.95 -4.00 -4.61
N ARG A 46 10.10 -3.30 -5.74
CA ARG A 46 9.78 -3.76 -7.10
C ARG A 46 10.99 -3.70 -8.05
N GLY A 47 12.18 -3.47 -7.48
CA GLY A 47 13.46 -3.26 -8.15
C GLY A 47 13.80 -1.79 -8.32
N ARG A 48 14.81 -1.50 -9.15
CA ARG A 48 15.21 -0.13 -9.50
C ARG A 48 14.24 0.42 -10.53
N LEU A 49 13.36 1.33 -10.08
CA LEU A 49 12.34 1.97 -10.90
C LEU A 49 12.73 3.38 -11.35
N HIS A 50 13.78 3.94 -10.77
CA HIS A 50 14.16 5.33 -10.93
C HIS A 50 15.39 5.50 -11.81
N ASN A 51 15.46 6.64 -12.50
CA ASN A 51 16.67 7.13 -13.15
C ASN A 51 17.57 7.90 -12.15
N GLU A 52 18.75 8.35 -12.60
CA GLU A 52 19.71 9.12 -11.78
C GLU A 52 19.11 10.43 -11.22
N ALA A 53 18.11 10.99 -11.90
CA ALA A 53 17.36 12.16 -11.44
C ALA A 53 16.25 11.83 -10.41
N LYS A 54 16.19 10.57 -9.92
CA LYS A 54 15.17 10.04 -9.00
C LYS A 54 13.73 10.14 -9.52
N GLN A 55 13.55 10.11 -10.84
CA GLN A 55 12.24 10.06 -11.49
C GLN A 55 11.86 8.61 -11.76
N ILE A 56 10.61 8.23 -11.51
CA ILE A 56 10.10 6.89 -11.80
C ILE A 56 9.93 6.73 -13.31
N VAL A 57 10.63 5.76 -13.90
CA VAL A 57 10.66 5.49 -15.35
C VAL A 57 10.11 4.12 -15.73
N ARG A 58 9.69 3.31 -14.74
CA ARG A 58 9.05 2.00 -14.94
C ARG A 58 8.19 1.62 -13.74
N SER A 59 7.21 0.73 -13.95
CA SER A 59 6.33 0.24 -12.88
C SER A 59 6.95 -0.86 -12.02
N SER A 60 7.83 -1.67 -12.61
CA SER A 60 8.57 -2.76 -11.96
C SER A 60 9.81 -3.16 -12.75
N GLN A 61 10.75 -3.84 -12.08
CA GLN A 61 11.91 -4.49 -12.70
C GLN A 61 11.80 -6.02 -12.64
N HIS A 62 11.10 -6.56 -11.63
CA HIS A 62 11.01 -7.99 -11.39
C HIS A 62 9.63 -8.41 -10.87
N LYS A 63 9.37 -9.72 -10.89
CA LYS A 63 8.10 -10.32 -10.45
C LYS A 63 7.96 -10.45 -8.93
N HIS A 64 9.05 -10.42 -8.17
CA HIS A 64 9.01 -10.61 -6.72
C HIS A 64 8.73 -9.28 -5.98
N TRP A 65 7.49 -8.79 -6.05
CA TRP A 65 7.11 -7.60 -5.29
C TRP A 65 6.89 -7.96 -3.82
N VAL A 66 7.64 -7.29 -2.94
CA VAL A 66 7.65 -7.62 -1.51
C VAL A 66 7.37 -6.40 -0.63
N THR A 67 6.62 -6.64 0.44
CA THR A 67 6.39 -5.69 1.54
C THR A 67 7.41 -5.97 2.63
N CYS A 68 8.14 -4.95 3.03
CA CYS A 68 9.24 -4.99 3.98
C CYS A 68 8.91 -4.18 5.24
N ALA A 69 9.48 -4.59 6.38
CA ALA A 69 9.53 -3.75 7.55
C ALA A 69 10.37 -2.48 7.28
N LEU A 70 10.02 -1.36 7.92
CA LEU A 70 10.79 -0.11 7.83
C LEU A 70 12.18 -0.24 8.45
N GLU A 71 12.27 -1.00 9.55
CA GLU A 71 13.52 -1.22 10.28
C GLU A 71 13.92 -2.69 10.22
N PHE A 72 15.17 -2.94 9.80
CA PHE A 72 15.73 -4.28 9.77
C PHE A 72 17.24 -4.22 9.96
N LYS A 73 17.75 -4.93 10.98
CA LYS A 73 19.20 -5.05 11.28
C LYS A 73 19.95 -3.71 11.36
N GLY A 74 19.29 -2.64 11.78
CA GLY A 74 19.90 -1.30 11.89
C GLY A 74 20.36 -0.69 10.55
N VAL A 75 19.93 -1.23 9.41
CA VAL A 75 20.36 -0.76 8.09
C VAL A 75 19.79 0.64 7.84
N ARG A 76 20.68 1.60 7.54
CA ARG A 76 20.34 2.95 7.05
C ARG A 76 20.79 3.09 5.61
N ARG A 77 19.91 3.63 4.75
CA ARG A 77 20.19 3.84 3.32
C ARG A 77 19.64 5.18 2.85
N ALA A 78 20.33 5.80 1.89
CA ALA A 78 19.77 6.93 1.17
C ALA A 78 18.73 6.43 0.17
N LEU A 79 17.55 7.06 0.17
CA LEU A 79 16.45 6.66 -0.71
C LEU A 79 16.79 6.92 -2.18
N MET A 80 16.43 5.97 -3.03
CA MET A 80 16.60 6.04 -4.48
C MET A 80 18.06 6.40 -4.83
N SER A 81 18.99 5.61 -4.28
CA SER A 81 20.40 5.67 -4.63
C SER A 81 20.63 4.97 -5.97
N ASP A 82 21.56 5.47 -6.78
CA ASP A 82 21.74 5.06 -8.16
C ASP A 82 21.83 3.54 -8.35
N ASP A 83 22.58 2.81 -7.53
CA ASP A 83 22.72 1.35 -7.67
C ASP A 83 21.84 0.54 -6.70
N SER A 84 20.69 1.10 -6.30
CA SER A 84 19.73 0.47 -5.38
C SER A 84 18.35 0.31 -6.00
N TYR A 85 17.53 -0.53 -5.39
CA TYR A 85 16.11 -0.58 -5.69
C TYR A 85 15.41 0.71 -5.23
N THR A 86 14.26 1.01 -5.83
CA THR A 86 13.40 2.10 -5.37
C THR A 86 12.68 1.67 -4.10
N GLU A 87 12.95 2.33 -2.97
CA GLU A 87 12.19 2.14 -1.74
C GLU A 87 10.78 2.71 -1.92
N LEU A 88 9.78 1.85 -1.97
CA LEU A 88 8.37 2.23 -1.99
C LEU A 88 7.81 2.26 -0.57
N PHE A 89 6.75 3.03 -0.32
CA PHE A 89 6.13 3.12 1.00
C PHE A 89 4.62 2.98 0.90
N PHE A 90 4.05 2.23 1.84
CA PHE A 90 2.63 1.94 1.95
C PHE A 90 2.10 2.47 3.26
N LEU A 91 0.85 2.93 3.27
CA LEU A 91 0.14 3.27 4.50
C LEU A 91 0.26 2.12 5.50
N ASP A 92 -0.11 0.91 5.08
CA ASP A 92 -0.13 -0.30 5.88
C ASP A 92 -0.05 -1.56 5.01
N GLU A 93 -0.23 -2.75 5.60
CA GLU A 93 -0.11 -4.01 4.87
C GLU A 93 -1.28 -4.25 3.92
N ALA A 94 -2.51 -3.87 4.30
CA ALA A 94 -3.67 -4.00 3.41
C ALA A 94 -3.45 -3.21 2.11
N THR A 95 -2.86 -2.03 2.20
CA THR A 95 -2.44 -1.23 1.03
C THR A 95 -1.39 -1.95 0.19
N ALA A 96 -0.39 -2.57 0.84
CA ALA A 96 0.68 -3.26 0.14
C ALA A 96 0.18 -4.53 -0.58
N LEU A 97 -0.69 -5.30 0.08
CA LEU A 97 -1.39 -6.45 -0.47
C LEU A 97 -2.29 -6.05 -1.63
N ALA A 98 -3.02 -4.94 -1.53
CA ALA A 98 -3.83 -4.41 -2.61
C ALA A 98 -2.97 -4.06 -3.84
N ALA A 99 -1.82 -3.42 -3.63
CA ALA A 99 -0.81 -3.21 -4.67
C ALA A 99 -0.07 -4.51 -5.10
N GLY A 100 -0.49 -5.67 -4.60
CA GLY A 100 0.00 -7.00 -4.94
C GLY A 100 1.28 -7.45 -4.26
N HIS A 101 1.80 -6.74 -3.26
CA HIS A 101 3.05 -7.12 -2.59
C HIS A 101 2.79 -8.19 -1.54
N ARG A 102 3.53 -9.28 -1.59
CA ARG A 102 3.52 -10.29 -0.51
C ARG A 102 4.50 -9.90 0.60
N PRO A 103 4.39 -10.44 1.82
CA PRO A 103 5.41 -10.23 2.85
C PRO A 103 6.81 -10.63 2.38
N CYS A 104 7.83 -9.92 2.85
CA CYS A 104 9.24 -10.23 2.59
C CYS A 104 9.72 -11.41 3.45
N TRP A 105 10.45 -12.34 2.84
CA TRP A 105 11.02 -13.51 3.53
C TRP A 105 12.01 -13.13 4.64
N ASP A 106 12.80 -12.07 4.42
CA ASP A 106 13.91 -11.73 5.32
C ASP A 106 13.44 -10.92 6.52
N CYS A 107 12.83 -9.74 6.28
CA CYS A 107 12.48 -8.81 7.35
C CYS A 107 11.07 -8.99 7.90
N ARG A 108 10.19 -9.74 7.22
CA ARG A 108 8.82 -10.06 7.66
C ARG A 108 8.60 -11.57 7.71
N LYS A 109 9.60 -12.31 8.19
CA LYS A 109 9.65 -13.78 8.15
C LYS A 109 8.45 -14.48 8.79
N PRO A 110 7.90 -14.05 9.94
CA PRO A 110 6.68 -14.65 10.51
C PRO A 110 5.49 -14.48 9.56
N GLN A 111 5.26 -13.27 9.06
CA GLN A 111 4.18 -12.95 8.13
C GLN A 111 4.32 -13.72 6.83
N TYR A 112 5.53 -13.80 6.27
CA TYR A 112 5.81 -14.60 5.08
C TYR A 112 5.45 -16.07 5.31
N ARG A 113 5.88 -16.67 6.41
CA ARG A 113 5.61 -18.09 6.70
C ARG A 113 4.12 -18.36 6.77
N THR A 114 3.37 -17.53 7.49
CA THR A 114 1.91 -17.63 7.57
C THR A 114 1.28 -17.48 6.19
N PHE A 115 1.67 -16.44 5.44
CA PHE A 115 1.16 -16.17 4.10
C PHE A 115 1.40 -17.36 3.16
N THR A 116 2.62 -17.89 3.10
CA THR A 116 2.96 -19.01 2.21
C THR A 116 2.32 -20.33 2.62
N ARG A 117 2.11 -20.55 3.92
CA ARG A 117 1.39 -21.73 4.42
C ARG A 117 -0.08 -21.69 4.01
N LEU A 118 -0.73 -20.53 4.20
CA LEU A 118 -2.11 -20.32 3.78
C LEU A 118 -2.24 -20.42 2.26
N TRP A 119 -1.34 -19.78 1.50
CA TRP A 119 -1.28 -19.93 0.05
C TRP A 119 -1.21 -21.39 -0.39
N ALA A 120 -0.27 -22.17 0.16
CA ALA A 120 -0.11 -23.58 -0.22
C ALA A 120 -1.38 -24.39 0.09
N SER A 121 -2.03 -24.12 1.23
CA SER A 121 -3.30 -24.75 1.61
C SER A 121 -4.45 -24.35 0.68
N THR A 122 -4.61 -23.06 0.40
CA THR A 122 -5.68 -22.50 -0.43
C THR A 122 -5.65 -23.03 -1.86
N PHE A 123 -4.45 -23.15 -2.44
CA PHE A 123 -4.26 -23.60 -3.82
C PHE A 123 -3.83 -25.07 -3.94
N GLN A 124 -3.93 -25.84 -2.84
CA GLN A 124 -3.63 -27.28 -2.79
C GLN A 124 -2.29 -27.65 -3.43
N VAL A 125 -1.27 -26.85 -3.12
CA VAL A 125 0.06 -27.00 -3.71
C VAL A 125 0.84 -28.06 -2.94
N GLU A 126 1.16 -29.19 -3.57
CA GLU A 126 1.92 -30.29 -2.96
C GLU A 126 3.30 -29.88 -2.47
N LYS A 127 4.01 -29.06 -3.26
CA LYS A 127 5.33 -28.51 -2.90
C LYS A 127 5.37 -27.01 -3.18
N PHE A 128 5.37 -26.21 -2.12
CA PHE A 128 5.42 -24.77 -2.25
C PHE A 128 6.68 -24.31 -2.99
N ASN A 129 6.49 -23.55 -4.07
CA ASN A 129 7.52 -22.85 -4.80
C ASN A 129 7.17 -21.37 -4.87
N ARG A 130 8.08 -20.54 -4.34
CA ARG A 130 7.95 -19.08 -4.30
C ARG A 130 7.74 -18.49 -5.70
N ASP A 131 8.39 -19.04 -6.71
CA ASP A 131 8.30 -18.51 -8.08
C ASP A 131 6.90 -18.73 -8.67
N MET A 132 6.17 -19.77 -8.27
CA MET A 132 4.78 -19.96 -8.70
C MET A 132 3.88 -18.85 -8.14
N MET A 133 4.04 -18.53 -6.86
CA MET A 133 3.28 -17.46 -6.21
C MET A 133 3.65 -16.10 -6.80
N ASP A 134 4.94 -15.84 -7.04
CA ASP A 134 5.39 -14.59 -7.67
C ASP A 134 4.89 -14.49 -9.13
N ASN A 135 4.77 -15.60 -9.87
CA ASN A 135 4.19 -15.62 -11.21
C ASN A 135 2.67 -15.40 -11.19
N ALA A 136 1.94 -16.06 -10.28
CA ALA A 136 0.49 -15.87 -10.13
C ALA A 136 0.18 -14.42 -9.76
N LEU A 137 0.84 -13.89 -8.74
CA LEU A 137 0.70 -12.49 -8.35
C LEU A 137 1.12 -11.55 -9.48
N HIS A 138 2.16 -11.87 -10.25
CA HIS A 138 2.55 -11.05 -11.39
C HIS A 138 1.48 -10.97 -12.48
N ALA A 139 0.76 -12.07 -12.75
CA ALA A 139 -0.35 -12.09 -13.70
C ALA A 139 -1.59 -11.30 -13.21
N GLU A 140 -1.75 -11.18 -11.90
CA GLU A 140 -2.86 -10.44 -11.27
C GLU A 140 -2.54 -8.96 -11.02
N ARG A 141 -1.25 -8.59 -10.99
CA ARG A 141 -0.80 -7.20 -10.77
C ARG A 141 -0.88 -6.36 -12.04
N ARG A 142 -1.03 -5.06 -11.84
CA ARG A 142 -0.86 -4.04 -12.88
C ARG A 142 0.60 -3.93 -13.33
N SER A 143 0.86 -3.89 -14.64
CA SER A 143 2.18 -3.50 -15.18
C SER A 143 1.99 -2.50 -16.32
N GLY A 144 2.64 -1.34 -16.22
CA GLY A 144 2.62 -0.32 -17.28
C GLY A 144 1.25 0.34 -17.52
N ASN A 145 0.94 0.59 -18.80
CA ASN A 145 -0.26 1.28 -19.28
C ASN A 145 -1.49 0.35 -19.41
N ASP A 146 -1.39 -0.91 -18.97
CA ASP A 146 -2.49 -1.86 -19.14
C ASP A 146 -3.67 -1.51 -18.22
N PRO A 147 -4.93 -1.49 -18.72
CA PRO A 147 -6.11 -1.27 -17.90
C PRO A 147 -6.25 -2.39 -16.88
N GLN A 148 -5.96 -2.05 -15.63
CA GLN A 148 -6.49 -2.61 -14.39
C GLN A 148 -7.04 -4.05 -14.49
N ASN A 149 -6.23 -5.06 -14.11
CA ASN A 149 -6.72 -6.40 -13.79
C ASN A 149 -7.44 -6.41 -12.41
N THR A 150 -8.38 -5.47 -12.23
CA THR A 150 -9.36 -5.58 -11.15
C THR A 150 -10.45 -6.52 -11.58
N HIS A 151 -10.96 -7.25 -10.62
CA HIS A 151 -12.17 -8.03 -10.77
C HIS A 151 -13.29 -7.36 -9.97
N TYR A 152 -14.53 -7.71 -10.33
CA TYR A 152 -15.69 -7.39 -9.52
C TYR A 152 -16.04 -8.58 -8.65
N ALA A 153 -16.53 -8.32 -7.44
CA ALA A 153 -17.07 -9.34 -6.57
C ALA A 153 -18.20 -8.74 -5.73
N ALA A 154 -19.13 -9.60 -5.30
CA ALA A 154 -20.13 -9.25 -4.31
C ALA A 154 -19.44 -8.70 -3.06
N VAL A 155 -19.81 -7.48 -2.67
CA VAL A 155 -19.12 -6.79 -1.58
C VAL A 155 -19.18 -7.61 -0.30
N GLU A 156 -20.22 -8.39 -0.03
CA GLU A 156 -20.41 -9.24 1.15
C GLU A 156 -19.52 -10.50 1.18
N ALA A 157 -19.00 -10.94 0.04
CA ALA A 157 -18.14 -12.11 -0.04
C ALA A 157 -16.66 -11.82 0.32
N LEU A 158 -16.29 -10.54 0.41
CA LEU A 158 -14.91 -10.13 0.61
C LEU A 158 -14.44 -10.29 2.07
N PRO A 159 -13.26 -10.88 2.32
CA PRO A 159 -12.69 -10.98 3.65
C PRO A 159 -12.12 -9.64 4.14
N ASN A 160 -11.93 -9.57 5.46
CA ASN A 160 -11.22 -8.46 6.10
C ASN A 160 -9.85 -8.23 5.43
N GLY A 161 -9.49 -6.96 5.26
CA GLY A 161 -8.24 -6.57 4.63
C GLY A 161 -8.29 -6.46 3.10
N SER A 162 -9.40 -6.86 2.46
CA SER A 162 -9.60 -6.63 1.03
C SER A 162 -9.80 -5.15 0.75
N CYS A 163 -9.03 -4.58 -0.17
CA CYS A 163 -9.20 -3.22 -0.64
C CYS A 163 -10.08 -3.16 -1.90
N VAL A 164 -11.01 -2.21 -1.92
CA VAL A 164 -12.03 -2.01 -2.97
C VAL A 164 -12.12 -0.55 -3.38
N GLU A 165 -12.62 -0.29 -4.58
CA GLU A 165 -13.07 1.02 -5.03
C GLU A 165 -14.59 1.11 -4.92
N PHE A 166 -15.08 2.19 -4.30
CA PHE A 166 -16.50 2.43 -4.09
C PHE A 166 -16.79 3.94 -4.14
N GLY A 167 -17.60 4.38 -5.09
CA GLY A 167 -17.96 5.80 -5.21
C GLY A 167 -16.75 6.72 -5.47
N GLY A 168 -15.72 6.24 -6.18
CA GLY A 168 -14.53 7.02 -6.51
C GLY A 168 -13.47 7.09 -5.41
N ASN A 169 -13.73 6.50 -4.24
CA ASN A 169 -12.77 6.40 -3.13
C ASN A 169 -12.32 4.96 -2.92
N TRP A 170 -11.21 4.78 -2.22
CA TRP A 170 -10.68 3.46 -1.87
C TRP A 170 -10.99 3.12 -0.42
N TYR A 171 -11.38 1.87 -0.19
CA TYR A 171 -11.73 1.39 1.15
C TYR A 171 -11.09 0.06 1.44
N VAL A 172 -10.90 -0.25 2.73
CA VAL A 172 -10.59 -1.59 3.20
C VAL A 172 -11.81 -2.20 3.88
N ILE A 173 -12.16 -3.42 3.49
CA ILE A 173 -13.23 -4.22 4.12
C ILE A 173 -12.79 -4.59 5.54
N TRP A 174 -13.63 -4.32 6.54
CA TRP A 174 -13.45 -4.81 7.90
C TRP A 174 -14.79 -5.07 8.59
N GLY A 175 -15.12 -6.33 8.80
CA GLY A 175 -16.40 -6.77 9.35
C GLY A 175 -17.58 -6.27 8.51
N ALA A 176 -18.49 -5.55 9.18
CA ALA A 176 -19.65 -4.91 8.56
C ALA A 176 -19.38 -3.50 8.01
N LYS A 177 -18.11 -3.10 7.86
CA LYS A 177 -17.70 -1.73 7.53
C LYS A 177 -16.76 -1.67 6.33
N LEU A 178 -16.77 -0.54 5.65
CA LEU A 178 -15.73 -0.09 4.73
C LEU A 178 -14.96 1.03 5.41
N LEU A 179 -13.64 0.88 5.55
CA LEU A 179 -12.76 1.90 6.13
C LEU A 179 -12.15 2.74 5.02
N GLU A 180 -12.45 4.04 4.98
CA GLU A 180 -11.99 4.95 3.94
C GLU A 180 -10.49 5.15 4.03
N TRP A 181 -9.77 4.78 2.97
CA TRP A 181 -8.32 4.84 2.90
C TRP A 181 -7.84 6.24 2.50
N SER A 182 -6.78 6.70 3.15
CA SER A 182 -5.97 7.85 2.72
C SER A 182 -4.50 7.61 3.03
N PHE A 183 -3.60 8.41 2.49
CA PHE A 183 -2.17 8.30 2.82
C PHE A 183 -1.87 8.61 4.30
N GLU A 184 -2.73 9.37 4.96
CA GLU A 184 -2.60 9.80 6.36
C GLU A 184 -3.21 8.79 7.34
N GLY A 185 -3.96 7.81 6.84
CA GLY A 185 -4.67 6.83 7.65
C GLY A 185 -6.10 6.58 7.17
N TYR A 186 -6.86 5.91 8.02
CA TYR A 186 -8.28 5.68 7.80
C TYR A 186 -9.09 6.88 8.28
N LEU A 187 -9.82 7.52 7.37
CA LEU A 187 -10.46 8.81 7.63
C LEU A 187 -11.88 8.66 8.19
N ALA A 188 -12.62 7.67 7.72
CA ALA A 188 -13.99 7.40 8.11
C ALA A 188 -14.32 5.91 7.99
N GLU A 189 -15.49 5.52 8.49
CA GLU A 189 -16.14 4.26 8.19
C GLU A 189 -17.50 4.50 7.56
N VAL A 190 -17.88 3.64 6.63
CA VAL A 190 -19.26 3.53 6.13
C VAL A 190 -19.75 2.10 6.31
N ALA A 191 -21.05 1.95 6.51
CA ALA A 191 -21.67 0.62 6.57
C ALA A 191 -21.42 -0.12 5.25
N ARG A 192 -21.04 -1.40 5.35
CA ARG A 192 -20.84 -2.24 4.18
C ARG A 192 -22.18 -2.41 3.46
N PRO A 193 -22.28 -1.97 2.18
CA PRO A 193 -23.51 -2.13 1.42
C PRO A 193 -23.82 -3.61 1.20
N LYS A 194 -25.06 -3.90 0.81
CA LYS A 194 -25.53 -5.26 0.50
C LYS A 194 -26.11 -5.31 -0.91
N GLY A 195 -26.02 -6.47 -1.55
CA GLY A 195 -26.60 -6.75 -2.86
C GLY A 195 -25.93 -5.99 -4.00
N ILE A 196 -24.67 -5.58 -3.83
CA ILE A 196 -23.90 -4.89 -4.86
C ILE A 196 -22.57 -5.59 -5.13
N GLU A 197 -22.08 -5.45 -6.35
CA GLU A 197 -20.69 -5.75 -6.68
C GLU A 197 -19.85 -4.48 -6.60
N VAL A 198 -18.59 -4.65 -6.16
CA VAL A 198 -17.60 -3.57 -6.09
C VAL A 198 -16.35 -3.98 -6.84
N GLN A 199 -15.62 -2.99 -7.35
CA GLN A 199 -14.33 -3.23 -7.96
C GLN A 199 -13.32 -3.58 -6.85
N VAL A 200 -12.71 -4.75 -6.94
CA VAL A 200 -11.74 -5.25 -5.96
C VAL A 200 -10.32 -4.94 -6.44
N LEU A 201 -9.61 -4.13 -5.66
CA LEU A 201 -8.23 -3.74 -5.94
C LEU A 201 -7.22 -4.80 -5.50
N THR A 202 -7.57 -5.60 -4.49
CA THR A 202 -6.73 -6.68 -4.00
C THR A 202 -6.71 -7.84 -5.00
N PRO A 203 -5.54 -8.38 -5.38
CA PRO A 203 -5.46 -9.51 -6.31
C PRO A 203 -6.31 -10.72 -5.86
N PRO A 204 -6.98 -11.43 -6.78
CA PRO A 204 -7.83 -12.58 -6.45
C PRO A 204 -7.14 -13.63 -5.58
N SER A 205 -5.85 -13.92 -5.85
CA SER A 205 -5.13 -14.91 -5.05
C SER A 205 -4.86 -14.45 -3.62
N ILE A 206 -4.66 -13.15 -3.42
CA ILE A 206 -4.51 -12.55 -2.09
C ILE A 206 -5.85 -12.55 -1.37
N VAL A 207 -6.95 -12.21 -2.04
CA VAL A 207 -8.31 -12.32 -1.47
C VAL A 207 -8.56 -13.74 -0.96
N ALA A 208 -8.20 -14.77 -1.72
CA ALA A 208 -8.35 -16.16 -1.29
C ALA A 208 -7.47 -16.51 -0.07
N VAL A 209 -6.28 -15.93 0.06
CA VAL A 209 -5.41 -16.11 1.23
C VAL A 209 -5.92 -15.36 2.46
N LEU A 210 -6.49 -14.16 2.29
CA LEU A 210 -7.19 -13.42 3.34
C LEU A 210 -8.39 -14.23 3.84
N GLN A 211 -9.17 -14.80 2.93
CA GLN A 211 -10.31 -15.67 3.26
C GLN A 211 -9.91 -16.93 4.05
N ALA A 212 -8.69 -17.43 3.81
CA ALA A 212 -8.11 -18.55 4.55
C ALA A 212 -7.57 -18.16 5.95
N GLY A 213 -7.67 -16.88 6.35
CA GLY A 213 -7.32 -16.39 7.68
C GLY A 213 -5.98 -15.65 7.76
N TYR A 214 -5.47 -15.10 6.65
CA TYR A 214 -4.38 -14.14 6.73
C TYR A 214 -4.93 -12.79 7.17
N GLU A 215 -4.45 -12.26 8.29
CA GLU A 215 -4.86 -10.95 8.79
C GLU A 215 -3.77 -9.92 8.51
N PRO A 216 -4.03 -8.89 7.69
CA PRO A 216 -3.06 -7.85 7.41
C PRO A 216 -2.98 -6.84 8.55
N GLU A 217 -1.78 -6.30 8.78
CA GLU A 217 -1.58 -5.19 9.70
C GLU A 217 -2.12 -3.87 9.11
N LEU A 218 -3.05 -3.23 9.83
CA LEU A 218 -3.64 -1.95 9.45
C LEU A 218 -2.96 -0.77 10.15
N HIS A 219 -3.03 0.42 9.54
CA HIS A 219 -2.56 1.65 10.18
C HIS A 219 -3.27 1.91 11.53
N PRO A 220 -2.59 2.38 12.60
CA PRO A 220 -3.17 2.59 13.93
C PRO A 220 -4.45 3.44 13.97
N THR A 221 -4.64 4.34 13.00
CA THR A 221 -5.88 5.12 12.87
C THR A 221 -7.11 4.24 12.68
N ALA A 222 -6.95 3.02 12.16
CA ALA A 222 -8.03 2.04 12.02
C ALA A 222 -8.63 1.66 13.36
N ALA A 223 -7.84 1.65 14.44
CA ALA A 223 -8.22 1.11 15.75
C ALA A 223 -9.55 1.67 16.29
N ARG A 224 -9.86 2.94 15.99
CA ARG A 224 -11.12 3.58 16.40
C ARG A 224 -12.38 3.02 15.72
N TYR A 225 -12.20 2.24 14.65
CA TYR A 225 -13.25 1.64 13.83
C TYR A 225 -13.34 0.11 14.00
N LEU A 226 -12.28 -0.52 14.52
CA LEU A 226 -12.19 -1.98 14.66
C LEU A 226 -12.95 -2.52 15.88
N THR A 227 -13.39 -1.65 16.80
CA THR A 227 -14.19 -2.08 17.94
C THR A 227 -15.57 -2.51 17.48
N GLU A 228 -15.94 -3.75 17.80
CA GLU A 228 -17.32 -4.22 17.66
C GLU A 228 -18.21 -3.35 18.55
N GLU A 229 -19.15 -2.62 17.96
CA GLU A 229 -20.35 -2.30 18.71
C GLU A 229 -21.00 -3.64 19.03
N ALA A 230 -20.88 -4.07 20.29
CA ALA A 230 -21.74 -5.09 20.84
C ALA A 230 -23.16 -4.66 20.51
N SER A 231 -23.79 -5.34 19.55
CA SER A 231 -25.19 -5.13 19.23
C SER A 231 -25.97 -5.35 20.52
N SER A 232 -26.37 -4.24 21.13
CA SER A 232 -27.36 -4.22 22.19
C SER A 232 -28.69 -4.53 21.53
N THR A 233 -28.95 -5.82 21.34
CA THR A 233 -30.29 -6.29 21.04
C THR A 233 -31.02 -6.39 22.39
N ARG A 234 -31.85 -5.39 22.70
CA ARG A 234 -33.04 -5.58 23.54
C ARG A 234 -34.23 -5.81 22.63
#